data_AF-A0A959B9G2-F1
#
_entry.id   AF-A0A959B9G2-F1
#
_cell.length_a   1.000
_cell.length_b   1.000
_cell.length_c   1.000
_cell.angle_alpha   90.00
_cell.angle_beta   90.00
_cell.angle_gamma   90.00
#
_symmetry.space_group_name_H-M   'P 1'
#
loop_
_entity.id
_entity.type
_entity.pdbx_description
1 polymer ?
#
loop_
_entity_poly.entity_id
_entity_poly.type
_entity_poly.pdbx_seq_one_letter_code
_entity_poly.pdbx_strand_id
1 'polypeptide(L)'
;ASLRQRLGGWLESRSPSVKTHKLAQMLQTDGSLATVFPLTRQFFAPRQIQALLNPTISLNGYDPYVALLQNGLPDIARQARHIISQISYAEISTYMHDVLLRDTDQMSMASALEVRVPFLDHRLVEYVMSLPDKQKFQKGQQKPLLVDAFSDLLPPEVINVPKQGFIMPFEAWMRGPLREMCSHHLNALSQLPAFNGEAVQQLWIDFSKGSRTVSWCRLWLLVALGAWVERQGIQ
;
A
#
# COMPACT_ATOMS: atom_id res chain seq x y z
N ALA A 1 -24.26 -5.98 -18.85
CA ALA A 1 -23.24 -6.20 -17.79
C ALA A 1 -22.43 -7.44 -18.14
N SER A 2 -21.11 -7.32 -18.26
CA SER A 2 -20.23 -8.47 -18.56
C SER A 2 -20.30 -9.52 -17.44
N LEU A 3 -20.01 -10.79 -17.74
CA LEU A 3 -19.94 -11.86 -16.73
C LEU A 3 -19.02 -11.46 -15.55
N ARG A 4 -17.94 -10.73 -15.85
CA ARG A 4 -17.00 -10.19 -14.85
C ARG A 4 -17.65 -9.18 -13.90
N GLN A 5 -18.48 -8.26 -14.41
CA GLN A 5 -19.23 -7.31 -13.58
C GLN A 5 -20.23 -8.02 -12.66
N ARG A 6 -20.95 -9.02 -13.16
CA ARG A 6 -21.90 -9.81 -12.36
C ARG A 6 -21.20 -10.60 -11.26
N LEU A 7 -20.04 -11.20 -11.57
CA LEU A 7 -19.20 -11.90 -10.60
C LEU A 7 -18.64 -10.95 -9.53
N GLY A 8 -18.18 -9.76 -9.92
CA GLY A 8 -17.72 -8.74 -8.98
C GLY A 8 -18.82 -8.31 -8.01
N GLY A 9 -20.01 -7.99 -8.53
CA GLY A 9 -21.17 -7.63 -7.69
C GLY A 9 -21.62 -8.74 -6.75
N TRP A 10 -21.56 -10.00 -7.20
CA TRP A 10 -21.86 -11.17 -6.37
C TRP A 10 -20.82 -11.39 -5.25
N LEU A 11 -19.54 -11.18 -5.54
CA LEU A 11 -18.47 -11.28 -4.52
C LEU A 11 -18.60 -10.21 -3.44
N GLU A 12 -18.94 -8.97 -3.83
CA GLU A 12 -19.18 -7.89 -2.87
C GLU A 12 -20.40 -8.16 -1.99
N SER A 13 -21.50 -8.66 -2.56
CA SER A 13 -22.72 -8.90 -1.80
C SER A 13 -22.62 -10.07 -0.82
N ARG A 14 -21.83 -11.10 -1.15
CA ARG A 14 -21.70 -12.31 -0.31
C ARG A 14 -20.74 -12.13 0.86
N SER A 15 -19.72 -11.29 0.73
CA SER A 15 -18.72 -11.07 1.78
C SER A 15 -18.09 -9.68 1.64
N PRO A 16 -18.77 -8.61 2.06
CA PRO A 16 -18.27 -7.25 1.90
C PRO A 16 -16.99 -7.06 2.73
N SER A 17 -15.88 -6.89 2.03
CA SER A 17 -14.55 -6.65 2.61
C SER A 17 -13.73 -5.85 1.61
N VAL A 18 -12.62 -5.26 2.06
CA VAL A 18 -11.72 -4.55 1.12
C VAL A 18 -11.05 -5.51 0.13
N LYS A 19 -10.78 -6.75 0.54
CA LYS A 19 -10.23 -7.77 -0.39
C LYS A 19 -11.22 -8.08 -1.50
N THR A 20 -12.48 -8.33 -1.15
CA THR A 20 -13.54 -8.63 -2.13
C THR A 20 -13.89 -7.42 -2.99
N HIS A 21 -13.87 -6.21 -2.43
CA HIS A 21 -14.04 -4.97 -3.20
C HIS A 21 -12.92 -4.77 -4.23
N LYS A 22 -11.65 -4.91 -3.82
CA LYS A 22 -10.51 -4.82 -4.74
C LYS A 22 -10.60 -5.87 -5.85
N LEU A 23 -10.95 -7.11 -5.51
CA LEU A 23 -11.16 -8.17 -6.50
C LEU A 23 -12.30 -7.83 -7.48
N ALA A 24 -13.42 -7.33 -6.97
CA ALA A 24 -14.56 -6.92 -7.79
C ALA A 24 -14.20 -5.74 -8.71
N GLN A 25 -13.40 -4.78 -8.25
CA GLN A 25 -12.89 -3.69 -9.08
C GLN A 25 -11.90 -4.19 -10.12
N MET A 26 -10.95 -5.07 -9.76
CA MET A 26 -10.00 -5.68 -10.71
C MET A 26 -10.73 -6.40 -11.85
N LEU A 27 -11.82 -7.12 -11.55
CA LEU A 27 -12.66 -7.79 -12.55
C LEU A 27 -13.33 -6.81 -13.54
N GLN A 28 -13.47 -5.54 -13.16
CA GLN A 28 -14.06 -4.49 -13.99
C GLN A 28 -13.02 -3.72 -14.81
N THR A 29 -11.73 -3.93 -14.56
CA THR A 29 -10.64 -3.33 -15.35
C THR A 29 -10.36 -4.09 -16.64
N ASP A 30 -9.56 -3.49 -17.51
CA ASP A 30 -8.96 -4.14 -18.68
C ASP A 30 -7.93 -5.23 -18.30
N GLY A 31 -7.55 -5.32 -17.02
CA GLY A 31 -6.54 -6.24 -16.51
C GLY A 31 -5.11 -5.80 -16.79
N SER A 32 -4.89 -4.59 -17.30
CA SER A 32 -3.56 -4.04 -17.48
C SER A 32 -2.91 -3.72 -16.13
N LEU A 33 -1.58 -3.70 -16.08
CA LEU A 33 -0.88 -3.35 -14.84
C LEU A 33 -1.26 -1.94 -14.36
N ALA A 34 -1.42 -0.99 -15.29
CA ALA A 34 -1.74 0.39 -15.00
C ALA A 34 -3.08 0.54 -14.25
N THR A 35 -4.03 -0.37 -14.46
CA THR A 35 -5.33 -0.36 -13.79
C THR A 35 -5.38 -1.26 -12.56
N VAL A 36 -4.66 -2.38 -12.57
CA VAL A 36 -4.67 -3.35 -11.45
C VAL A 36 -3.75 -2.93 -10.31
N PHE A 37 -2.54 -2.44 -10.60
CA PHE A 37 -1.55 -2.10 -9.57
C PHE A 37 -2.05 -1.03 -8.58
N PRO A 38 -2.63 0.10 -9.01
CA PRO A 38 -3.17 1.10 -8.09
C PRO A 38 -4.18 0.50 -7.10
N LEU A 39 -5.07 -0.37 -7.57
CA LEU A 39 -6.07 -1.06 -6.73
C LEU A 39 -5.42 -1.91 -5.64
N THR A 40 -4.26 -2.52 -5.90
CA THR A 40 -3.53 -3.27 -4.87
C THR A 40 -3.03 -2.35 -3.75
N ARG A 41 -2.64 -1.11 -4.09
CA ARG A 41 -2.06 -0.10 -3.19
C ARG A 41 -3.08 0.78 -2.47
N GLN A 42 -4.34 0.78 -2.91
CA GLN A 42 -5.41 1.53 -2.24
C GLN A 42 -5.67 1.05 -0.81
N PHE A 43 -5.68 1.98 0.16
CA PHE A 43 -6.06 1.68 1.55
C PHE A 43 -7.57 1.72 1.76
N PHE A 44 -8.24 2.70 1.16
CA PHE A 44 -9.68 2.90 1.20
C PHE A 44 -10.29 2.67 -0.18
N ALA A 45 -11.46 2.02 -0.19
CA ALA A 45 -12.31 1.98 -1.37
C ALA A 45 -12.88 3.37 -1.68
N PRO A 46 -13.20 3.71 -2.95
CA PRO A 46 -13.83 4.99 -3.29
C PRO A 46 -15.09 5.29 -2.48
N ARG A 47 -15.95 4.29 -2.24
CA ARG A 47 -17.14 4.44 -1.37
C ARG A 47 -16.78 4.79 0.07
N GLN A 48 -15.69 4.23 0.60
CA GLN A 48 -15.23 4.53 1.95
C GLN A 48 -14.65 5.94 2.04
N ILE A 49 -13.91 6.38 1.02
CA ILE A 49 -13.43 7.76 0.94
C ILE A 49 -14.63 8.72 0.88
N GLN A 50 -15.60 8.47 0.01
CA GLN A 50 -16.80 9.29 -0.09
C GLN A 50 -17.59 9.35 1.23
N ALA A 51 -17.67 8.25 1.98
CA ALA A 51 -18.32 8.22 3.29
C ALA A 51 -17.60 9.07 4.36
N LEU A 52 -16.28 9.28 4.20
CA LEU A 52 -15.47 10.12 5.09
C LEU A 52 -15.46 11.59 4.70
N LEU A 53 -15.86 11.91 3.47
CA LEU A 53 -15.92 13.29 2.97
C LEU A 53 -17.30 13.88 3.13
N ASN A 54 -17.36 15.21 3.16
CA ASN A 54 -18.61 15.95 3.05
C ASN A 54 -19.32 15.56 1.72
N PRO A 55 -20.64 15.28 1.71
CA PRO A 55 -21.35 14.86 0.50
C PRO A 55 -21.26 15.84 -0.67
N THR A 56 -20.96 17.12 -0.41
CA THR A 56 -20.78 18.15 -1.43
C THR A 56 -19.45 18.03 -2.18
N ILE A 57 -18.48 17.29 -1.63
CA ILE A 57 -17.18 17.03 -2.23
C ILE A 57 -17.26 15.73 -3.03
N SER A 58 -16.92 15.85 -4.32
CA SER A 58 -16.71 14.71 -5.21
C SER A 58 -15.25 14.69 -5.67
N LEU A 59 -14.62 13.53 -5.61
CA LEU A 59 -13.28 13.34 -6.14
C LEU A 59 -13.36 13.08 -7.64
N ASN A 60 -12.69 13.91 -8.45
CA ASN A 60 -12.70 13.84 -9.92
C ASN A 60 -11.91 12.66 -10.51
N GLY A 61 -11.84 11.53 -9.81
CA GLY A 61 -11.26 10.28 -10.32
C GLY A 61 -9.76 10.32 -10.63
N TYR A 62 -9.02 11.33 -10.17
CA TYR A 62 -7.57 11.38 -10.35
C TYR A 62 -6.89 10.35 -9.44
N ASP A 63 -6.17 9.41 -10.05
CA ASP A 63 -5.33 8.45 -9.34
C ASP A 63 -3.85 8.69 -9.74
N PRO A 64 -2.99 9.16 -8.80
CA PRO A 64 -1.60 9.48 -9.11
C PRO A 64 -0.80 8.25 -9.56
N TYR A 65 -1.19 7.04 -9.12
CA TYR A 65 -0.53 5.81 -9.56
C TYR A 65 -0.83 5.51 -11.04
N VAL A 66 -2.04 5.84 -11.52
CA VAL A 66 -2.41 5.67 -12.92
C VAL A 66 -1.56 6.57 -13.81
N ALA A 67 -1.42 7.84 -13.44
CA ALA A 67 -0.60 8.79 -14.20
C ALA A 67 0.89 8.38 -14.25
N LEU A 68 1.43 7.89 -13.14
CA LEU A 68 2.82 7.42 -13.05
C LEU A 68 3.05 6.15 -13.89
N LEU A 69 2.13 5.19 -13.86
CA LEU A 69 2.29 3.93 -14.58
C LEU A 69 1.97 4.03 -16.07
N GLN A 70 1.11 4.95 -16.48
CA GLN A 70 0.82 5.18 -17.90
C GLN A 70 1.96 5.91 -18.61
N ASN A 71 2.65 6.84 -17.92
CA ASN A 71 3.65 7.71 -18.55
C ASN A 71 5.10 7.34 -18.22
N GLY A 72 5.34 6.48 -17.22
CA GLY A 72 6.67 6.28 -16.64
C GLY A 72 7.33 4.91 -16.85
N LEU A 73 6.75 3.96 -17.59
CA LEU A 73 7.36 2.63 -17.74
C LEU A 73 8.63 2.69 -18.62
N PRO A 74 9.80 2.20 -18.17
CA PRO A 74 11.02 2.17 -18.98
C PRO A 74 10.90 1.12 -20.10
N ASP A 75 11.65 1.28 -21.18
CA ASP A 75 11.58 0.38 -22.33
C ASP A 75 11.89 -1.08 -21.96
N ILE A 76 12.78 -1.30 -20.99
CA ILE A 76 13.12 -2.62 -20.42
C ILE A 76 11.89 -3.30 -19.79
N ALA A 77 10.98 -2.54 -19.19
CA ALA A 77 9.73 -3.07 -18.62
C ALA A 77 8.63 -3.21 -19.69
N ARG A 78 8.65 -2.39 -20.76
CA ARG A 78 7.69 -2.44 -21.87
C ARG A 78 7.98 -3.58 -22.85
N GLN A 79 9.23 -3.90 -23.11
CA GLN A 79 9.62 -4.94 -24.04
C GLN A 79 9.34 -6.34 -23.45
N ALA A 80 8.78 -7.22 -24.30
CA ALA A 80 8.53 -8.65 -24.04
C ALA A 80 7.51 -9.06 -22.94
N ARG A 81 6.58 -8.18 -22.53
CA ARG A 81 5.49 -8.54 -21.58
C ARG A 81 5.99 -9.20 -20.28
N HIS A 82 7.14 -8.74 -19.77
CA HIS A 82 7.66 -9.17 -18.48
C HIS A 82 6.85 -8.55 -17.34
N ILE A 83 5.67 -9.12 -17.05
CA ILE A 83 4.75 -8.65 -16.02
C ILE A 83 5.43 -8.54 -14.64
N ILE A 84 6.34 -9.44 -14.29
CA ILE A 84 7.09 -9.37 -13.03
C ILE A 84 8.07 -8.19 -13.04
N SER A 85 8.77 -7.92 -14.16
CA SER A 85 9.58 -6.70 -14.28
C SER A 85 8.73 -5.43 -14.19
N GLN A 86 7.55 -5.40 -14.83
CA GLN A 86 6.68 -4.22 -14.77
C GLN A 86 6.16 -3.97 -13.34
N ILE A 87 5.76 -5.03 -12.63
CA ILE A 87 5.40 -4.94 -11.20
C ILE A 87 6.61 -4.48 -10.39
N SER A 88 7.79 -5.04 -10.62
CA SER A 88 9.02 -4.66 -9.89
C SER A 88 9.35 -3.19 -10.09
N TYR A 89 9.23 -2.68 -11.32
CA TYR A 89 9.41 -1.26 -11.60
C TYR A 89 8.36 -0.41 -10.87
N ALA A 90 7.08 -0.79 -10.93
CA ALA A 90 6.01 -0.09 -10.23
C ALA A 90 6.25 -0.04 -8.71
N GLU A 91 6.69 -1.15 -8.11
CA GLU A 91 7.07 -1.22 -6.70
C GLU A 91 8.26 -0.32 -6.36
N ILE A 92 9.32 -0.37 -7.18
CA ILE A 92 10.54 0.42 -6.99
C ILE A 92 10.22 1.91 -7.04
N SER A 93 9.48 2.35 -8.06
CA SER A 93 9.16 3.76 -8.32
C SER A 93 8.03 4.32 -7.46
N THR A 94 7.36 3.49 -6.66
CA THR A 94 6.28 3.95 -5.78
C THR A 94 6.53 3.50 -4.35
N TYR A 95 6.02 2.34 -3.93
CA TYR A 95 6.05 1.90 -2.54
C TYR A 95 7.46 1.85 -1.94
N MET A 96 8.46 1.37 -2.68
CA MET A 96 9.82 1.31 -2.19
C MET A 96 10.42 2.72 -2.04
N HIS A 97 10.29 3.56 -3.06
CA HIS A 97 10.80 4.93 -3.04
C HIS A 97 10.08 5.81 -2.00
N ASP A 98 8.75 5.92 -2.13
CA ASP A 98 7.93 6.88 -1.40
C ASP A 98 7.64 6.48 0.04
N VAL A 99 7.81 5.19 0.38
CA VAL A 99 7.56 4.67 1.74
C VAL A 99 8.83 4.07 2.33
N LEU A 100 9.36 2.98 1.77
CA LEU A 100 10.43 2.23 2.43
C LEU A 100 11.72 3.04 2.56
N LEU A 101 12.20 3.64 1.48
CA LEU A 101 13.44 4.40 1.46
C LEU A 101 13.30 5.72 2.19
N ARG A 102 12.22 6.47 1.92
CA ARG A 102 11.91 7.71 2.64
C ARG A 102 11.87 7.49 4.15
N ASP A 103 11.09 6.51 4.63
CA ASP A 103 10.89 6.30 6.06
C ASP A 103 12.17 5.79 6.73
N THR A 104 12.93 4.92 6.05
CA THR A 104 14.23 4.43 6.55
C THR A 104 15.22 5.58 6.69
N ASP A 105 15.34 6.44 5.67
CA ASP A 105 16.24 7.58 5.68
C ASP A 105 15.86 8.60 6.76
N GLN A 106 14.58 9.00 6.82
CA GLN A 106 14.09 9.95 7.82
C GLN A 106 14.34 9.46 9.26
N MET A 107 14.04 8.19 9.55
CA MET A 107 14.18 7.64 10.90
C MET A 107 15.65 7.42 11.29
N SER A 108 16.47 6.98 10.35
CA SER A 108 17.90 6.75 10.60
C SER A 108 18.67 8.06 10.79
N MET A 109 18.42 9.06 9.93
CA MET A 109 19.06 10.38 10.03
C MET A 109 18.61 11.16 11.27
N ALA A 110 17.37 10.98 11.72
CA ALA A 110 16.92 11.50 13.02
C ALA A 110 17.75 10.95 14.21
N SER A 111 18.43 9.82 14.02
CA SER A 111 19.34 9.20 14.99
C SER A 111 20.82 9.30 14.60
N ALA A 112 21.17 10.13 13.60
CA ALA A 112 22.51 10.27 13.03
C ALA A 112 23.12 8.93 12.54
N LEU A 113 22.27 8.01 12.05
CA LEU A 113 22.69 6.72 11.50
C LEU A 113 22.55 6.72 9.97
N GLU A 114 23.57 6.22 9.27
CA GLU A 114 23.52 6.00 7.83
C GLU A 114 23.15 4.54 7.52
N VAL A 115 21.97 4.31 6.93
CA VAL A 115 21.54 2.98 6.49
C VAL A 115 21.95 2.73 5.03
N ARG A 116 22.60 1.60 4.77
CA ARG A 116 22.99 1.16 3.42
C ARG A 116 22.03 0.07 2.93
N VAL A 117 21.65 0.15 1.66
CA VAL A 117 20.68 -0.75 1.00
C VAL A 117 21.33 -1.51 -0.17
N PRO A 118 22.22 -2.49 0.09
CA PRO A 118 23.05 -3.12 -0.95
C PRO A 118 22.24 -3.82 -2.06
N PHE A 119 21.02 -4.28 -1.75
CA PHE A 119 20.12 -4.87 -2.76
C PHE A 119 19.60 -3.87 -3.80
N LEU A 120 19.81 -2.57 -3.59
CA LEU A 120 19.48 -1.50 -4.54
C LEU A 120 20.70 -0.96 -5.28
N ASP A 121 21.82 -1.67 -5.27
CA ASP A 121 22.91 -1.36 -6.18
C ASP A 121 22.41 -1.41 -7.64
N HIS A 122 22.69 -0.35 -8.39
CA HIS A 122 22.18 -0.20 -9.76
C HIS A 122 22.59 -1.37 -10.66
N ARG A 123 23.78 -1.95 -10.50
CA ARG A 123 24.24 -3.08 -11.32
C ARG A 123 23.44 -4.34 -11.02
N LEU A 124 23.12 -4.57 -9.75
CA LEU A 124 22.27 -5.70 -9.34
C LEU A 124 20.84 -5.50 -9.86
N VAL A 125 20.28 -4.31 -9.72
CA VAL A 125 18.92 -4.00 -10.18
C VAL A 125 18.83 -4.13 -11.71
N GLU A 126 19.76 -3.55 -12.46
CA GLU A 126 19.82 -3.65 -13.93
C GLU A 126 19.93 -5.11 -14.38
N TYR A 127 20.81 -5.90 -13.75
CA TYR A 127 20.94 -7.32 -14.03
C TYR A 127 19.62 -8.07 -13.80
N VAL A 128 19.03 -7.97 -12.60
CA VAL A 128 17.77 -8.66 -12.26
C VAL A 128 16.62 -8.21 -13.16
N MET A 129 16.54 -6.92 -13.51
CA MET A 129 15.51 -6.39 -14.40
C MET A 129 15.65 -6.90 -15.84
N SER A 130 16.87 -7.22 -16.27
CA SER A 130 17.13 -7.83 -17.59
C SER A 130 16.75 -9.31 -17.67
N LEU A 131 16.59 -10.00 -16.53
CA LEU A 131 16.28 -11.42 -16.51
C LEU A 131 14.83 -11.72 -16.93
N PRO A 132 14.59 -12.84 -17.63
CA PRO A 132 13.22 -13.30 -17.92
C PRO A 132 12.41 -13.57 -16.65
N ASP A 133 11.12 -13.23 -16.68
CA ASP A 133 10.18 -13.45 -15.55
C ASP A 133 10.18 -14.87 -14.98
N LYS A 134 10.32 -15.87 -15.84
CA LYS A 134 10.39 -17.29 -15.45
C LYS A 134 11.55 -17.62 -14.50
N GLN A 135 12.60 -16.80 -14.46
CA GLN A 135 13.73 -16.97 -13.54
C GLN A 135 13.50 -16.24 -12.22
N LYS A 136 12.71 -15.16 -12.21
CA LYS A 136 12.41 -14.36 -11.01
C LYS A 136 11.28 -14.95 -10.16
N PHE A 137 10.42 -15.77 -10.77
CA PHE A 137 9.26 -16.34 -10.11
C PHE A 137 9.20 -17.86 -10.29
N GLN A 138 9.09 -18.57 -9.17
CA GLN A 138 8.85 -20.00 -9.12
C GLN A 138 7.71 -20.30 -8.15
N LYS A 139 6.73 -21.09 -8.59
CA LYS A 139 5.57 -21.41 -7.78
C LYS A 139 6.00 -22.14 -6.50
N GLY A 140 5.60 -21.62 -5.35
CA GLY A 140 5.89 -22.24 -4.04
C GLY A 140 7.25 -21.85 -3.45
N GLN A 141 8.11 -21.13 -4.18
CA GLN A 141 9.40 -20.65 -3.67
C GLN A 141 9.44 -19.14 -3.66
N GLN A 142 9.80 -18.57 -2.52
CA GLN A 142 9.95 -17.12 -2.37
C GLN A 142 11.39 -16.73 -2.69
N LYS A 143 11.56 -15.67 -3.48
CA LYS A 143 12.88 -15.11 -3.85
C LYS A 143 13.84 -16.17 -4.42
N PRO A 144 13.46 -16.95 -5.45
CA PRO A 144 14.25 -18.08 -5.95
C PRO A 144 15.70 -17.69 -6.29
N LEU A 145 15.90 -16.60 -7.04
CA LEU A 145 17.24 -16.10 -7.37
C LEU A 145 18.12 -15.81 -6.13
N LEU A 146 17.53 -15.29 -5.06
CA LEU A 146 18.26 -14.99 -3.84
C LEU A 146 18.57 -16.27 -3.05
N VAL A 147 17.65 -17.22 -3.02
CA VAL A 147 17.88 -18.52 -2.39
C VAL A 147 19.00 -19.27 -3.11
N ASP A 148 18.92 -19.35 -4.43
CA ASP A 148 19.89 -20.09 -5.24
C ASP A 148 21.31 -19.49 -5.11
N ALA A 149 21.42 -18.16 -5.13
CA ALA A 149 22.71 -17.44 -5.05
C ALA A 149 23.44 -17.57 -3.70
N PHE A 150 22.74 -17.99 -2.64
CA PHE A 150 23.30 -18.12 -1.28
C PHE A 150 23.08 -19.52 -0.69
N SER A 151 22.64 -20.48 -1.49
CA SER A 151 22.23 -21.82 -1.04
C SER A 151 23.37 -22.63 -0.42
N ASP A 152 24.61 -22.32 -0.80
CA ASP A 152 25.86 -22.88 -0.29
C ASP A 152 26.42 -22.11 0.92
N LEU A 153 25.96 -20.88 1.15
CA LEU A 153 26.46 -19.99 2.22
C LEU A 153 25.56 -19.96 3.45
N LEU A 154 24.27 -20.27 3.31
CA LEU A 154 23.28 -20.20 4.38
C LEU A 154 22.78 -21.59 4.78
N PRO A 155 22.59 -21.84 6.09
CA PRO A 155 22.07 -23.12 6.54
C PRO A 155 20.60 -23.30 6.10
N PRO A 156 20.14 -24.54 5.83
CA PRO A 156 18.78 -24.81 5.33
C PRO A 156 17.67 -24.24 6.21
N GLU A 157 17.91 -24.12 7.52
CA GLU A 157 16.96 -23.57 8.48
C GLU A 157 16.71 -22.07 8.27
N VAL A 158 17.63 -21.33 7.66
CA VAL A 158 17.47 -19.91 7.30
C VAL A 158 16.78 -19.75 5.95
N ILE A 159 17.14 -20.60 4.99
CA ILE A 159 16.60 -20.55 3.61
C ILE A 159 15.11 -20.90 3.59
N ASN A 160 14.71 -21.89 4.39
CA ASN A 160 13.34 -22.43 4.37
C ASN A 160 12.37 -21.69 5.32
N VAL A 161 12.80 -20.58 5.92
CA VAL A 161 11.91 -19.77 6.79
C VAL A 161 10.81 -19.12 5.94
N PRO A 162 9.53 -19.26 6.31
CA PRO A 162 8.47 -18.54 5.62
C PRO A 162 8.67 -17.03 5.76
N LYS A 163 8.44 -16.25 4.70
CA LYS A 163 8.54 -14.78 4.78
C LYS A 163 7.76 -14.23 5.96
N GLN A 164 8.50 -13.60 6.86
CA GLN A 164 7.96 -12.82 7.97
C GLN A 164 7.99 -11.34 7.59
N GLY A 165 6.86 -10.67 7.79
CA GLY A 165 6.80 -9.22 7.65
C GLY A 165 7.41 -8.56 8.88
N PHE A 166 8.06 -7.40 8.67
CA PHE A 166 8.43 -6.53 9.77
C PHE A 166 7.28 -5.54 9.99
N ILE A 167 6.51 -5.73 11.06
CA ILE A 167 5.35 -4.89 11.38
C ILE A 167 5.52 -4.37 12.81
N MET A 168 5.52 -3.05 12.95
CA MET A 168 5.52 -2.40 14.26
C MET A 168 4.14 -2.54 14.92
N PRO A 169 4.05 -2.61 16.26
CA PRO A 169 2.79 -2.85 16.97
C PRO A 169 1.91 -1.59 17.03
N PHE A 170 1.68 -0.94 15.88
CA PHE A 170 0.89 0.28 15.74
C PHE A 170 -0.50 0.14 16.34
N GLU A 171 -1.15 -1.00 16.18
CA GLU A 171 -2.48 -1.20 16.77
C GLU A 171 -2.47 -1.09 18.30
N ALA A 172 -1.47 -1.67 18.96
CA ALA A 172 -1.30 -1.56 20.41
C ALA A 172 -0.89 -0.13 20.81
N TRP A 173 -0.01 0.50 20.03
CA TRP A 173 0.43 1.87 20.31
C TRP A 173 -0.70 2.89 20.17
N MET A 174 -1.48 2.82 19.09
CA MET A 174 -2.62 3.71 18.85
C MET A 174 -3.72 3.54 19.91
N ARG A 175 -3.88 2.35 20.50
CA ARG A 175 -4.84 2.14 21.61
C ARG A 175 -4.28 2.47 22.99
N GLY A 176 -2.95 2.54 23.12
CA GLY A 176 -2.24 2.82 24.37
C GLY A 176 -1.46 4.14 24.30
N PRO A 177 -0.12 4.12 24.23
CA PRO A 177 0.72 5.31 24.39
C PRO A 177 0.47 6.43 23.38
N LEU A 178 0.01 6.13 22.16
CA LEU A 178 -0.29 7.12 21.12
C LEU A 178 -1.77 7.53 21.09
N ARG A 179 -2.60 7.02 22.00
CA ARG A 179 -4.06 7.21 21.98
C ARG A 179 -4.44 8.68 21.92
N GLU A 180 -3.90 9.49 22.84
CA GLU A 180 -4.22 10.93 22.95
C GLU A 180 -3.85 11.70 21.67
N MET A 181 -2.66 11.44 21.12
CA MET A 181 -2.22 12.04 19.87
C MET A 181 -3.13 11.64 18.70
N CYS A 182 -3.51 10.36 18.61
CA CYS A 182 -4.43 9.89 17.58
C CYS A 182 -5.81 10.55 17.71
N SER A 183 -6.39 10.59 18.92
CA SER A 183 -7.69 11.22 19.14
C SER A 183 -7.68 12.71 18.87
N HIS A 184 -6.60 13.41 19.23
CA HIS A 184 -6.44 14.84 18.97
C HIS A 184 -6.50 15.15 17.47
N HIS A 185 -5.64 14.53 16.66
CA HIS A 185 -5.59 14.81 15.23
C HIS A 185 -6.83 14.31 14.47
N LEU A 186 -7.45 13.21 14.90
CA LEU A 186 -8.72 12.76 14.32
C LEU A 186 -9.87 13.70 14.67
N ASN A 187 -9.88 14.26 15.88
CA ASN A 187 -10.86 15.27 16.26
C ASN A 187 -10.68 16.54 15.42
N ALA A 188 -9.45 17.05 15.30
CA ALA A 188 -9.14 18.19 14.44
C ALA A 188 -9.61 17.95 12.99
N LEU A 189 -9.29 16.78 12.42
CA LEU A 189 -9.72 16.40 11.08
C LEU A 189 -11.26 16.34 10.95
N SER A 190 -11.95 15.87 11.99
CA SER A 190 -13.42 15.77 12.00
C SER A 190 -14.16 17.10 12.01
N GLN A 191 -13.48 18.19 12.41
CA GLN A 191 -14.05 19.54 12.41
C GLN A 191 -13.86 20.28 11.07
N LEU A 192 -13.04 19.74 10.17
CA LEU A 192 -12.82 20.37 8.87
C LEU A 192 -14.08 20.25 7.99
N PRO A 193 -14.50 21.33 7.28
CA PRO A 193 -15.70 21.31 6.44
C PRO A 193 -15.68 20.23 5.35
N ALA A 194 -14.49 19.81 4.93
CA ALA A 194 -14.29 18.80 3.91
C ALA A 194 -14.62 17.37 4.36
N PHE A 195 -14.71 17.11 5.66
CA PHE A 195 -14.90 15.77 6.21
C PHE A 195 -16.31 15.58 6.76
N ASN A 196 -16.79 14.35 6.67
CA ASN A 196 -17.90 13.88 7.49
C ASN A 196 -17.37 13.56 8.89
N GLY A 197 -17.46 14.53 9.79
CA GLY A 197 -16.93 14.41 11.15
C GLY A 197 -17.48 13.21 11.92
N GLU A 198 -18.77 12.89 11.76
CA GLU A 198 -19.40 11.75 12.41
C GLU A 198 -18.77 10.43 11.94
N ALA A 199 -18.54 10.28 10.64
CA ALA A 199 -17.91 9.09 10.08
C ALA A 199 -16.46 8.90 10.57
N VAL A 200 -15.68 10.00 10.67
CA VAL A 200 -14.31 9.96 11.19
C VAL A 200 -14.29 9.55 12.67
N GLN A 201 -15.18 10.13 13.49
CA GLN A 201 -15.30 9.80 14.91
C GLN A 201 -15.75 8.36 15.12
N GLN A 202 -16.69 7.87 14.31
CA GLN A 202 -17.16 6.50 14.39
C GLN A 202 -16.04 5.50 14.09
N LEU A 203 -15.17 5.77 13.11
CA LEU A 203 -13.99 4.94 12.85
C LEU A 203 -13.05 4.87 14.07
N TRP A 204 -12.83 5.99 14.76
CA TRP A 204 -12.01 6.02 15.98
C TRP A 204 -12.63 5.20 17.12
N ILE A 205 -13.95 5.34 17.32
CA ILE A 205 -14.71 4.60 18.34
C ILE A 205 -14.63 3.09 18.06
N ASP A 206 -14.89 2.67 16.82
CA ASP A 206 -14.86 1.26 16.43
C ASP A 206 -13.46 0.66 16.58
N PHE A 207 -12.44 1.40 16.16
CA PHE A 207 -11.04 0.98 16.32
C PHE A 207 -10.66 0.85 17.80
N SER A 208 -11.05 1.81 18.63
CA SER A 208 -10.78 1.82 20.07
C SER A 208 -11.45 0.66 20.80
N LYS A 209 -12.61 0.21 20.32
CA LYS A 209 -13.35 -0.95 20.84
C LYS A 209 -12.80 -2.30 20.36
N GLY A 210 -11.75 -2.31 19.53
CA GLY A 210 -11.16 -3.55 19.01
C GLY A 210 -11.90 -4.14 17.80
N SER A 211 -12.68 -3.34 17.07
CA SER A 211 -13.35 -3.82 15.86
C SER A 211 -12.36 -4.34 14.83
N ARG A 212 -12.59 -5.56 14.34
CA ARG A 212 -11.79 -6.18 13.27
C ARG A 212 -12.04 -5.56 11.88
N THR A 213 -13.06 -4.70 11.75
CA THR A 213 -13.38 -4.04 10.47
C THR A 213 -12.50 -2.83 10.19
N VAL A 214 -11.91 -2.22 11.23
CA VAL A 214 -11.08 -1.02 11.13
C VAL A 214 -9.60 -1.40 11.26
N SER A 215 -8.85 -1.23 10.17
CA SER A 215 -7.40 -1.48 10.15
C SER A 215 -6.64 -0.28 10.70
N TRP A 216 -5.63 -0.54 11.55
CA TRP A 216 -4.74 0.49 12.07
C TRP A 216 -4.09 1.32 10.96
N CYS A 217 -3.69 0.71 9.83
CA CYS A 217 -3.05 1.45 8.72
C CYS A 217 -3.94 2.55 8.18
N ARG A 218 -5.25 2.27 8.03
CA ARG A 218 -6.22 3.22 7.49
C ARG A 218 -6.41 4.40 8.43
N LEU A 219 -6.54 4.11 9.71
CA LEU A 219 -6.74 5.12 10.73
C LEU A 219 -5.48 5.98 10.91
N TRP A 220 -4.31 5.36 10.84
CA TRP A 220 -3.04 6.06 10.88
C TRP A 220 -2.87 7.06 9.74
N LEU A 221 -3.36 6.75 8.53
CA LEU A 221 -3.38 7.72 7.41
C LEU A 221 -4.22 8.96 7.73
N LEU A 222 -5.36 8.79 8.38
CA LEU A 222 -6.21 9.91 8.81
C LEU A 222 -5.55 10.72 9.94
N VAL A 223 -4.91 10.05 10.89
CA VAL A 223 -4.12 10.71 11.95
C VAL A 223 -2.99 11.54 11.35
N ALA A 224 -2.21 10.97 10.43
CA ALA A 224 -1.12 11.66 9.75
C ALA A 224 -1.62 12.85 8.92
N LEU A 225 -2.77 12.70 8.24
CA LEU A 225 -3.40 13.80 7.52
C LEU A 225 -3.85 14.91 8.48
N GLY A 226 -4.50 14.57 9.60
CA GLY A 226 -4.92 15.55 10.62
C GLY A 226 -3.73 16.32 11.21
N ALA A 227 -2.64 15.61 11.53
CA ALA A 227 -1.41 16.23 12.01
C ALA A 227 -0.78 17.17 10.97
N TRP A 228 -0.81 16.78 9.68
CA TRP A 228 -0.31 17.62 8.60
C TRP A 228 -1.18 18.87 8.40
N VAL A 229 -2.51 18.73 8.35
CA VAL A 229 -3.45 19.86 8.20
C VAL A 229 -3.25 20.88 9.32
N GLU A 230 -3.20 20.42 10.56
CA GLU A 230 -2.98 21.27 11.73
C GLU A 230 -1.65 22.02 11.64
N ARG A 231 -0.56 21.32 11.27
CA ARG A 231 0.76 21.93 11.09
C ARG A 231 0.80 22.99 9.99
N GLN A 232 0.01 22.83 8.94
CA GLN A 232 -0.08 23.80 7.84
C GLN A 232 -1.10 24.92 8.08
N GLY A 233 -1.88 24.85 9.17
CA GLY A 233 -2.91 25.85 9.48
C GLY A 233 -4.07 25.86 8.48
N ILE A 234 -4.39 24.70 7.88
CA ILE A 234 -5.53 24.58 6.96
C ILE A 234 -6.82 24.48 7.78
N GLN A 235 -7.78 25.37 7.53
CA GLN A 235 -9.10 25.42 8.18
C GLN A 235 -10.19 24.92 7.22
#